data_AF-F0LL59-F1
#
_entry.id   AF-F0LL59-F1
#
_cell.length_a   1.000
_cell.length_b   1.000
_cell.length_c   1.000
_cell.angle_alpha   90.00
_cell.angle_beta   90.00
_cell.angle_gamma   90.00
#
_symmetry.space_group_name_H-M   'P 1'
#
loop_
_entity.id
_entity.type
_entity.pdbx_description
1 polymer ?
#
loop_
_entity_poly.entity_id
_entity_poly.type
_entity_poly.pdbx_seq_one_letter_code
_entity_poly.pdbx_strand_id
1 'polypeptide(L)'
;MKREQLKFLLINLLALAVLQPGAVAFANFDAPYGFLKDLSAWLEAYIGVMPLIVIYAVWDREKLGKKVIGGYLIFTALLMSLSYYLSKLVVADINPSFSFKDFLILCPVSTLLALMLFIPSLVHIHRLYYSYDLPLVIAELLVVLAVFLVYTKLRES
;
A
#
# COMPACT_ATOMS: atom_id res chain seq x y z
N MET A 1 0.69 -22.98 -6.09
CA MET A 1 1.52 -21.84 -6.55
C MET A 1 2.97 -22.27 -6.48
N LYS A 2 3.79 -21.86 -7.45
CA LYS A 2 5.24 -22.13 -7.40
C LYS A 2 5.89 -21.26 -6.32
N ARG A 3 7.03 -21.69 -5.77
CA ARG A 3 7.80 -20.96 -4.75
C ARG A 3 8.04 -19.48 -5.12
N GLU A 4 8.39 -19.21 -6.38
CA GLU A 4 8.66 -17.85 -6.86
C GLU A 4 7.40 -16.96 -6.89
N GLN A 5 6.23 -17.54 -7.18
CA GLN A 5 4.95 -16.83 -7.11
C GLN A 5 4.56 -16.51 -5.67
N LEU A 6 4.88 -17.41 -4.72
CA LEU A 6 4.68 -17.16 -3.29
C LEU A 6 5.61 -16.06 -2.79
N LYS A 7 6.89 -16.03 -3.19
CA LYS A 7 7.80 -14.93 -2.88
C LYS A 7 7.27 -13.60 -3.42
N PHE A 8 6.83 -13.58 -4.67
CA PHE A 8 6.25 -12.38 -5.28
C PHE A 8 5.02 -11.87 -4.54
N LEU A 9 4.12 -12.78 -4.16
CA LEU A 9 2.94 -12.44 -3.35
C LEU A 9 3.36 -11.91 -1.96
N LEU A 10 4.33 -12.56 -1.32
CA LEU A 10 4.84 -12.16 -0.02
C LEU A 10 5.43 -10.74 -0.05
N ILE A 11 6.19 -10.39 -1.09
CA ILE A 11 6.74 -9.04 -1.28
C ILE A 11 5.62 -7.99 -1.33
N ASN A 12 4.54 -8.26 -2.09
CA ASN A 12 3.40 -7.35 -2.19
C ASN A 12 2.68 -7.18 -0.83
N LEU A 13 2.41 -8.29 -0.15
CA LEU A 13 1.72 -8.26 1.14
C LEU A 13 2.56 -7.57 2.24
N LEU A 14 3.87 -7.82 2.27
CA LEU A 14 4.79 -7.14 3.18
C LEU A 14 4.84 -5.64 2.91
N ALA A 15 4.89 -5.23 1.64
CA ALA A 15 4.84 -3.83 1.26
C ALA A 15 3.55 -3.16 1.76
N LEU A 16 2.39 -3.79 1.58
CA LEU A 16 1.12 -3.28 2.10
C LEU A 16 1.16 -3.12 3.63
N ALA A 17 1.56 -4.17 4.35
CA ALA A 17 1.54 -4.18 5.82
C ALA A 17 2.52 -3.17 6.43
N VAL A 18 3.75 -3.08 5.89
CA VAL A 18 4.77 -2.19 6.43
C VAL A 18 4.42 -0.71 6.20
N LEU A 19 3.78 -0.39 5.07
CA LEU A 19 3.48 1.00 4.75
C LEU A 19 2.28 1.54 5.53
N GLN A 20 1.36 0.67 5.97
CA GLN A 20 0.09 1.10 6.54
C GLN A 20 0.25 1.96 7.82
N PRO A 21 1.00 1.54 8.86
CA PRO A 21 1.08 2.32 10.11
C PRO A 21 1.76 3.66 9.92
N GLY A 22 2.79 3.70 9.06
CA GLY A 22 3.46 4.94 8.71
C GLY A 22 2.57 5.88 7.89
N ALA A 23 1.77 5.31 6.99
CA ALA A 23 0.87 6.08 6.15
C ALA A 23 -0.23 6.78 6.96
N VAL A 24 -0.88 6.05 7.86
CA VAL A 24 -1.88 6.61 8.78
C VAL A 24 -1.26 7.66 9.70
N ALA A 25 0.01 7.49 10.09
CA ALA A 25 0.66 8.46 10.99
C ALA A 25 0.92 9.81 10.33
N PHE A 26 1.39 9.83 9.07
CA PHE A 26 1.55 11.11 8.39
C PHE A 26 0.18 11.71 8.00
N ALA A 27 -0.80 10.88 7.65
CA ALA A 27 -2.14 11.35 7.30
C ALA A 27 -2.81 12.11 8.46
N ASN A 28 -2.54 11.68 9.69
CA ASN A 28 -3.05 12.26 10.92
C ASN A 28 -2.02 13.09 11.70
N PHE A 29 -0.91 13.52 11.06
CA PHE A 29 0.15 14.27 11.75
C PHE A 29 -0.34 15.62 12.30
N ASP A 30 -1.21 16.31 11.57
CA ASP A 30 -1.74 17.64 11.91
C ASP A 30 -3.12 17.60 12.58
N ALA A 31 -4.02 16.71 12.16
CA ALA A 31 -5.35 16.50 12.74
C ALA A 31 -5.96 15.17 12.27
N PRO A 32 -7.05 14.67 12.87
CA PRO A 32 -7.86 13.59 12.29
C PRO A 32 -8.70 14.09 11.10
N TYR A 33 -8.46 13.54 9.91
CA TYR A 33 -9.19 13.95 8.68
C TYR A 33 -10.15 12.89 8.15
N GLY A 34 -10.34 11.80 8.89
CA GLY A 34 -11.29 10.76 8.55
C GLY A 34 -10.74 9.65 7.66
N PHE A 35 -11.52 8.57 7.61
CA PHE A 35 -11.17 7.30 6.95
C PHE A 35 -10.65 7.44 5.52
N LEU A 36 -11.24 8.33 4.70
CA LEU A 36 -10.85 8.45 3.29
C LEU A 36 -9.44 9.02 3.11
N LYS A 37 -8.99 9.94 3.98
CA LYS A 37 -7.62 10.45 3.93
C LYS A 37 -6.63 9.35 4.28
N ASP A 38 -6.93 8.59 5.33
CA ASP A 38 -6.06 7.52 5.84
C ASP A 38 -5.96 6.35 4.84
N LEU A 39 -7.09 5.99 4.22
CA LEU A 39 -7.10 5.02 3.11
C LEU A 39 -6.31 5.53 1.91
N SER A 40 -6.51 6.81 1.51
CA SER A 40 -5.79 7.40 0.38
C SER A 40 -4.28 7.41 0.62
N ALA A 41 -3.85 7.83 1.81
CA ALA A 41 -2.45 7.85 2.21
C ALA A 41 -1.80 6.47 2.12
N TRP A 42 -2.50 5.42 2.58
CA TRP A 42 -2.01 4.05 2.51
C TRP A 42 -1.87 3.57 1.06
N LEU A 43 -2.88 3.82 0.22
CA LEU A 43 -2.87 3.42 -1.19
C LEU A 43 -1.81 4.18 -2.00
N GLU A 44 -1.65 5.48 -1.77
CA GLU A 44 -0.59 6.30 -2.38
C GLU A 44 0.79 5.76 -2.02
N ALA A 45 1.02 5.49 -0.73
CA ALA A 45 2.27 4.92 -0.26
C ALA A 45 2.55 3.55 -0.91
N TYR A 46 1.55 2.70 -1.03
CA TYR A 46 1.70 1.42 -1.70
C TYR A 46 1.95 1.56 -3.20
N ILE A 47 1.23 2.45 -3.90
CA ILE A 47 1.46 2.72 -5.33
C ILE A 47 2.87 3.23 -5.57
N GLY A 48 3.41 4.06 -4.70
CA GLY A 48 4.78 4.56 -4.84
C GLY A 48 5.86 3.46 -4.77
N VAL A 49 5.59 2.31 -4.14
CA VAL A 49 6.51 1.16 -4.14
C VAL A 49 6.26 0.18 -5.29
N MET A 50 5.08 0.20 -5.93
CA MET A 50 4.73 -0.72 -7.02
C MET A 50 5.73 -0.73 -8.19
N PRO A 51 6.36 0.40 -8.62
CA PRO A 51 7.38 0.37 -9.66
C PRO A 51 8.52 -0.61 -9.36
N LEU A 52 8.98 -0.69 -8.11
CA LEU A 52 10.03 -1.64 -7.70
C LEU A 52 9.54 -3.08 -7.80
N ILE A 53 8.29 -3.34 -7.42
CA ILE A 53 7.67 -4.66 -7.51
C ILE A 53 7.46 -5.09 -8.96
N VAL A 54 7.09 -4.16 -9.86
CA VAL A 54 6.99 -4.41 -11.30
C VAL A 54 8.37 -4.70 -11.89
N ILE A 55 9.40 -3.94 -11.53
CA ILE A 55 10.78 -4.21 -11.97
C ILE A 55 11.20 -5.62 -11.56
N TYR A 56 10.97 -5.99 -10.31
CA TYR A 56 11.22 -7.35 -9.83
C TYR A 56 10.44 -8.41 -10.63
N ALA A 57 9.15 -8.18 -10.89
CA ALA A 57 8.31 -9.11 -11.64
C ALA A 57 8.80 -9.32 -13.09
N VAL A 58 9.25 -8.24 -13.74
CA VAL A 58 9.80 -8.28 -15.11
C VAL A 58 11.18 -8.94 -15.12
N TRP A 59 12.00 -8.71 -14.10
CA TRP A 59 13.31 -9.33 -13.95
C TRP A 59 13.20 -10.86 -13.81
N ASP A 60 12.30 -11.35 -12.96
CA ASP A 60 12.06 -12.80 -12.75
C ASP A 60 10.94 -13.37 -13.64
N ARG A 61 10.72 -12.77 -14.82
CA ARG A 61 9.56 -13.08 -15.69
C ARG A 61 9.42 -14.55 -16.08
N GLU A 62 10.54 -15.25 -16.29
CA GLU A 62 10.54 -16.66 -16.69
C GLU A 62 10.04 -17.57 -15.57
N LYS A 63 10.34 -17.20 -14.31
CA LYS A 63 9.95 -17.97 -13.12
C LYS A 63 8.50 -17.70 -12.73
N LEU A 64 8.05 -16.44 -12.83
CA LEU A 64 6.69 -16.03 -12.45
C LEU A 64 5.65 -16.43 -13.49
N GLY A 65 6.02 -16.33 -14.77
CA GLY A 65 5.15 -16.62 -15.90
C GLY A 65 4.28 -15.44 -16.32
N LYS A 66 4.02 -15.33 -17.63
CA LYS A 66 3.32 -14.19 -18.25
C LYS A 66 1.94 -13.91 -17.67
N LYS A 67 1.18 -14.94 -17.26
CA LYS A 67 -0.17 -14.77 -16.68
C LYS A 67 -0.14 -14.02 -15.35
N VAL A 68 0.81 -14.32 -14.47
CA VAL A 68 0.94 -13.67 -13.16
C VAL A 68 1.34 -12.21 -13.34
N ILE A 69 2.32 -11.95 -14.20
CA ILE A 69 2.78 -10.59 -14.50
C ILE A 69 1.66 -9.77 -15.14
N GLY A 70 0.97 -10.32 -16.14
CA GLY A 70 -0.16 -9.64 -16.79
C GLY A 70 -1.30 -9.33 -15.81
N GLY A 71 -1.67 -10.29 -14.96
CA GLY A 71 -2.65 -10.07 -13.90
C GLY A 71 -2.23 -8.99 -12.91
N TYR A 72 -0.94 -8.98 -12.54
CA TYR A 72 -0.40 -7.95 -11.66
C TYR A 72 -0.44 -6.55 -12.30
N LEU A 73 -0.07 -6.41 -13.58
CA LEU A 73 -0.15 -5.12 -14.27
C LEU A 73 -1.59 -4.59 -14.36
N ILE A 74 -2.57 -5.47 -14.59
CA ILE A 74 -3.99 -5.10 -14.55
C ILE A 74 -4.39 -4.64 -13.15
N PHE A 75 -4.00 -5.39 -12.12
CA PHE A 75 -4.23 -5.01 -10.72
C PHE A 75 -3.62 -3.63 -10.40
N THR A 76 -2.37 -3.38 -10.81
CA THR A 76 -1.70 -2.08 -10.66
C THR A 76 -2.48 -0.95 -11.32
N ALA A 77 -2.94 -1.14 -12.56
CA ALA A 77 -3.69 -0.11 -13.27
C ALA A 77 -5.04 0.20 -12.59
N LEU A 78 -5.77 -0.83 -12.14
CA LEU A 78 -7.03 -0.67 -11.42
C LEU A 78 -6.83 0.03 -10.07
N LEU A 79 -5.83 -0.40 -9.30
CA LEU A 79 -5.52 0.18 -8.00
C LEU A 79 -5.08 1.64 -8.13
N MET A 80 -4.25 1.94 -9.13
CA MET A 80 -3.81 3.30 -9.43
C MET A 80 -4.99 4.22 -9.80
N SER A 81 -5.94 3.71 -10.59
CA SER A 81 -7.15 4.45 -10.97
C SER A 81 -8.03 4.72 -9.75
N LEU A 82 -8.25 3.71 -8.90
CA LEU A 82 -9.04 3.83 -7.67
C LEU A 82 -8.37 4.81 -6.69
N SER A 83 -7.07 4.66 -6.44
CA SER A 83 -6.35 5.53 -5.52
C SER A 83 -6.34 6.97 -5.99
N TYR A 84 -6.11 7.23 -7.28
CA TYR A 84 -6.18 8.58 -7.82
C TYR A 84 -7.57 9.21 -7.62
N TYR A 85 -8.63 8.44 -7.84
CA TYR A 85 -9.99 8.89 -7.59
C TYR A 85 -10.20 9.28 -6.12
N LEU A 86 -9.74 8.45 -5.18
CA LEU A 86 -9.82 8.72 -3.74
C LEU A 86 -9.00 9.94 -3.34
N SER A 87 -7.74 10.05 -3.78
CA SER A 87 -6.89 11.21 -3.53
C SER A 87 -7.57 12.49 -4.01
N LYS A 88 -8.15 12.46 -5.22
CA LYS A 88 -8.88 13.60 -5.79
C LYS A 88 -10.09 13.99 -4.94
N LEU A 89 -10.84 13.04 -4.40
CA LEU A 89 -11.96 13.33 -3.50
C LEU A 89 -11.47 13.97 -2.19
N VAL A 90 -10.39 13.45 -1.61
CA VAL A 90 -9.82 13.95 -0.34
C VAL A 90 -9.32 15.39 -0.48
N VAL A 91 -8.72 15.74 -1.62
CA VAL A 91 -8.14 17.08 -1.83
C VAL A 91 -9.05 18.03 -2.62
N ALA A 92 -10.26 17.61 -3.02
CA ALA A 92 -11.13 18.38 -3.91
C ALA A 92 -11.40 19.81 -3.42
N ASP A 93 -11.62 19.97 -2.10
CA ASP A 93 -11.92 21.26 -1.48
C ASP A 93 -10.69 22.16 -1.30
N ILE A 94 -9.49 21.57 -1.30
CA ILE A 94 -8.22 22.26 -1.05
C ILE A 94 -7.52 22.61 -2.36
N ASN A 95 -7.51 21.67 -3.30
CA ASN A 95 -6.89 21.79 -4.61
C ASN A 95 -7.79 21.16 -5.69
N PRO A 96 -8.78 21.91 -6.21
CA PRO A 96 -9.66 21.45 -7.29
C PRO A 96 -8.90 21.08 -8.58
N SER A 97 -7.71 21.66 -8.77
CA SER A 97 -6.83 21.41 -9.92
C SER A 97 -5.90 20.20 -9.74
N PHE A 98 -6.06 19.40 -8.68
CA PHE A 98 -5.23 18.23 -8.46
C PHE A 98 -5.27 17.28 -9.66
N SER A 99 -4.11 17.06 -10.24
CA SER A 99 -3.94 16.31 -11.47
C SER A 99 -3.35 14.93 -11.20
N PHE A 100 -3.45 14.05 -12.20
CA PHE A 100 -2.80 12.74 -12.13
C PHE A 100 -1.27 12.84 -12.01
N LYS A 101 -0.65 13.92 -12.51
CA LYS A 101 0.80 14.15 -12.35
C LYS A 101 1.16 14.44 -10.90
N ASP A 102 0.36 15.25 -10.22
CA ASP A 102 0.55 15.55 -8.80
C ASP A 102 0.43 14.28 -7.97
N PHE A 103 -0.58 13.45 -8.28
CA PHE A 103 -0.75 12.13 -7.68
C PHE A 103 0.48 11.21 -7.87
N LEU A 104 1.03 11.14 -9.08
CA LEU A 104 2.22 10.33 -9.35
C LEU A 104 3.46 10.81 -8.60
N ILE A 105 3.59 12.13 -8.35
CA ILE A 105 4.66 12.70 -7.52
C ILE A 105 4.42 12.42 -6.04
N LEU A 106 3.16 12.50 -5.61
CA LEU A 106 2.77 12.28 -4.22
C LEU A 106 3.01 10.83 -3.79
N CYS A 107 2.70 9.85 -4.63
CA CYS A 107 2.87 8.42 -4.30
C CYS A 107 4.26 8.06 -3.71
N PRO A 108 5.40 8.35 -4.38
CA PRO A 108 6.72 8.04 -3.82
C PRO A 108 7.03 8.88 -2.57
N VAL A 109 6.52 10.10 -2.45
CA VAL A 109 6.66 10.91 -1.23
C VAL A 109 5.91 10.26 -0.06
N SER A 110 4.66 9.83 -0.29
CA SER A 110 3.85 9.08 0.67
C SER A 110 4.53 7.76 1.07
N THR A 111 5.17 7.05 0.14
CA THR A 111 5.98 5.86 0.46
C THR A 111 7.12 6.19 1.41
N LEU A 112 7.90 7.23 1.09
CA LEU A 112 9.05 7.62 1.92
C LEU A 112 8.61 8.05 3.32
N LEU A 113 7.57 8.87 3.43
CA LEU A 113 7.00 9.29 4.72
C LEU A 113 6.49 8.11 5.52
N ALA A 114 5.76 7.18 4.89
CA ALA A 114 5.30 5.97 5.53
C ALA A 114 6.46 5.11 6.06
N LEU A 115 7.52 4.92 5.28
CA LEU A 115 8.69 4.18 5.72
C LEU A 115 9.43 4.89 6.86
N MET A 116 9.57 6.22 6.80
CA MET A 116 10.20 7.01 7.85
C MET A 116 9.42 6.94 9.17
N LEU A 117 8.10 6.94 9.11
CA LEU A 117 7.24 6.92 10.30
C LEU A 117 6.89 5.51 10.79
N PHE A 118 7.15 4.46 10.02
CA PHE A 118 6.76 3.09 10.36
C PHE A 118 7.12 2.71 11.81
N ILE A 119 8.39 2.83 12.19
CA ILE A 119 8.86 2.46 13.54
C ILE A 119 8.22 3.36 14.62
N PRO A 120 8.25 4.70 14.51
CA PRO A 120 7.51 5.58 15.42
C PRO A 120 6.01 5.23 15.57
N SER A 121 5.34 4.90 14.47
CA SER A 121 3.92 4.53 14.43
C SER A 121 3.62 3.27 15.21
N LEU A 122 4.49 2.26 15.14
CA LEU A 122 4.32 1.02 15.90
C LEU A 122 4.38 1.26 17.42
N VAL A 123 5.27 2.15 17.88
CA VAL A 123 5.38 2.50 19.30
C VAL A 123 4.13 3.22 19.80
N HIS A 124 3.49 4.01 18.93
CA HIS A 124 2.33 4.84 19.27
C HIS A 124 1.02 4.33 18.67
N ILE A 125 0.95 3.05 18.31
CA ILE A 125 -0.16 2.46 17.54
C ILE A 125 -1.54 2.67 18.21
N HIS A 126 -1.58 2.72 19.55
CA HIS A 126 -2.78 2.95 20.34
C HIS A 126 -3.36 4.38 20.21
N ARG A 127 -2.60 5.34 19.69
CA ARG A 127 -3.03 6.73 19.44
C ARG A 127 -3.21 7.04 17.96
N LEU A 128 -2.84 6.09 17.11
CA LEU A 128 -2.77 6.27 15.66
C LEU A 128 -4.15 6.18 15.00
N TYR A 129 -5.00 5.31 15.54
CA TYR A 129 -6.30 4.98 14.96
C TYR A 129 -7.43 5.62 15.73
N TYR A 130 -8.35 6.22 14.99
CA TYR A 130 -9.61 6.73 15.50
C TYR A 130 -10.72 5.70 15.30
N SER A 131 -11.89 5.94 15.90
CA SER A 131 -13.02 5.00 15.81
C SER A 131 -13.48 4.74 14.37
N TYR A 132 -13.28 5.69 13.47
CA TYR A 132 -13.61 5.55 12.04
C TYR A 132 -12.61 4.67 11.27
N ASP A 133 -11.43 4.37 11.84
CA ASP A 133 -10.38 3.58 11.18
C ASP A 133 -10.50 2.08 11.43
N LEU A 134 -11.53 1.64 12.16
CA LEU A 134 -11.77 0.22 12.41
C LEU A 134 -11.71 -0.63 11.11
N PRO A 135 -12.27 -0.20 9.97
CA PRO A 135 -12.12 -0.97 8.73
C PRO A 135 -10.67 -1.08 8.23
N LEU A 136 -9.84 -0.03 8.42
CA LEU A 136 -8.41 -0.06 8.07
C LEU A 136 -7.65 -1.03 8.97
N VAL A 137 -7.94 -1.01 10.28
CA VAL A 137 -7.31 -1.93 11.24
C VAL A 137 -7.67 -3.38 10.90
N ILE A 138 -8.94 -3.66 10.57
CA ILE A 138 -9.36 -5.00 10.14
C ILE A 138 -8.63 -5.40 8.85
N ALA A 139 -8.55 -4.51 7.86
CA ALA A 139 -7.84 -4.78 6.61
C ALA A 139 -6.35 -5.08 6.87
N GLU A 140 -5.69 -4.31 7.73
CA GLU A 140 -4.29 -4.52 8.09
C GLU A 140 -4.07 -5.87 8.78
N LEU A 141 -4.95 -6.23 9.73
CA LEU A 141 -4.88 -7.56 10.37
C LEU A 141 -5.05 -8.70 9.37
N LEU A 142 -5.93 -8.55 8.38
CA LEU A 142 -6.10 -9.53 7.30
C LEU A 142 -4.87 -9.61 6.40
N VAL A 143 -4.22 -8.47 6.10
CA VAL A 143 -2.97 -8.44 5.34
C VAL A 143 -1.85 -9.13 6.12
N VAL A 144 -1.68 -8.82 7.42
CA VAL A 144 -0.69 -9.47 8.28
C VAL A 144 -0.94 -10.98 8.39
N LEU A 145 -2.20 -11.40 8.55
CA LEU A 145 -2.55 -12.82 8.52
C LEU A 145 -2.19 -13.47 7.17
N ALA A 146 -2.47 -12.79 6.06
CA ALA A 146 -2.09 -13.27 4.73
C ALA A 146 -0.57 -13.36 4.57
N VAL A 147 0.21 -12.39 5.06
CA VAL A 147 1.68 -12.44 5.12
C VAL A 147 2.12 -13.71 5.86
N PHE A 148 1.58 -13.94 7.05
CA PHE A 148 1.91 -15.11 7.87
C PHE A 148 1.62 -16.42 7.13
N LEU A 149 0.42 -16.56 6.56
CA LEU A 149 0.01 -17.77 5.82
C LEU A 149 0.84 -18.02 4.55
N VAL A 150 1.20 -16.96 3.82
CA VAL A 150 2.04 -17.08 2.63
C VAL A 150 3.48 -17.44 3.02
N TYR A 151 3.99 -16.86 4.10
CA TYR A 151 5.33 -17.15 4.61
C TYR A 151 5.46 -18.60 5.09
N THR A 152 4.50 -19.11 5.87
CA THR A 152 4.53 -20.52 6.32
C THR A 152 4.50 -21.48 5.13
N LYS A 153 3.61 -21.24 4.16
CA LYS A 153 3.55 -22.02 2.93
C LYS A 153 4.84 -21.97 2.11
N LEU A 154 5.50 -20.81 2.08
CA LEU A 154 6.78 -20.64 1.40
C LEU A 154 7.90 -21.44 2.07
N ARG A 155 7.88 -21.57 3.41
CA ARG A 155 8.84 -22.36 4.17
C ARG A 155 8.69 -23.86 3.93
N GLU A 156 7.47 -24.31 3.67
CA GLU A 156 7.13 -25.72 3.38
C GLU A 156 7.43 -26.13 1.92
N SER A 157 7.64 -25.16 1.01
CA SER A 157 7.83 -25.37 -0.44
C SER A 157 9.29 -25.37 -0.87
#